data_AF-A0A9E5CVB2-F1
#
_entry.id   AF-A0A9E5CVB2-F1
#
_cell.length_a   1.000
_cell.length_b   1.000
_cell.length_c   1.000
_cell.angle_alpha   90.00
_cell.angle_beta   90.00
_cell.angle_gamma   90.00
#
_symmetry.space_group_name_H-M   'P 1'
#
loop_
_entity.id
_entity.type
_entity.pdbx_description
1 polymer ?
#
loop_
_entity_poly.entity_id
_entity_poly.type
_entity_poly.pdbx_seq_one_letter_code
_entity_poly.pdbx_strand_id
1 'polypeptide(L)'
;MSKVWYLVVFIAAAALAVGAGLGLSYSGGYSPPPEVVSAIEEIELRPYELAPAPVLDDDRTGTLVVDTIHFNFFLEGELDPLLSQVSRLGYDIDFFGDRLALQFLDDEFERAALMEEALRGADSLLVVSPIQEYGASEADVVRRFVDKGGKLLVLAEPTRFHLTNSLVTPLGINFETDFLYNVDIPGANYRNVRFSGSPLHPVTDGLGSVVLYTAASISGEAQPLLAGGPNTHSSRREGAGDLTPMVSVRDGRVLAIGDSTFMKPPFDQVEDNGAFIARIADFLTTSERTFDLADFPAPLARDVAVSMLSPGLLRPATQITSLLTSGGRLARLDTLDRPGLDTVFVGLFADRAAVDQHLRAGGVTFADGRILTASAPPVSQTNGGLLLLDSRGGRNVIVIMASSEREVDLLVRLLAAGAYRSGLVSPTLGLYDFS
;
A
#
# COMPACT_ATOMS: atom_id res chain seq x y z
N MET A 1 72.13 63.99 20.13
CA MET A 1 71.21 64.04 18.97
C MET A 1 70.06 65.00 19.30
N SER A 2 69.62 65.82 18.34
CA SER A 2 68.53 66.78 18.56
C SER A 2 67.15 66.08 18.53
N LYS A 3 66.12 66.68 19.13
CA LYS A 3 64.73 66.16 19.06
C LYS A 3 64.24 66.01 17.61
N VAL A 4 64.75 66.85 16.70
CA VAL A 4 64.47 66.80 15.25
C VAL A 4 64.95 65.48 14.63
N TRP A 5 66.11 64.95 15.04
CA TRP A 5 66.64 63.68 14.51
C TRP A 5 65.70 62.50 14.80
N TYR A 6 65.18 62.41 16.03
CA TYR A 6 64.23 61.37 16.40
C TYR A 6 62.91 61.49 15.62
N LEU A 7 62.43 62.72 15.35
CA LEU A 7 61.24 62.94 14.54
C LEU A 7 61.44 62.48 13.08
N VAL A 8 62.59 62.79 12.47
CA VAL A 8 62.93 62.36 11.11
C VAL A 8 63.04 60.83 11.01
N VAL A 9 63.71 60.18 11.97
CA VAL A 9 63.82 58.72 12.02
C VAL A 9 62.45 58.06 12.23
N PHE A 10 61.60 58.63 13.09
CA PHE A 10 60.23 58.12 13.31
C PHE A 10 59.36 58.26 12.05
N ILE A 11 59.41 59.40 11.36
CA ILE A 11 58.67 59.60 10.09
C ILE A 11 59.18 58.64 9.01
N ALA A 12 60.50 58.45 8.90
CA ALA A 12 61.08 57.49 7.95
C ALA A 12 60.65 56.04 8.26
N ALA A 13 60.69 55.62 9.53
CA ALA A 13 60.24 54.30 9.95
C ALA A 13 58.73 54.10 9.73
N ALA A 14 57.90 55.11 10.02
CA ALA A 14 56.46 55.07 9.78
C ALA A 14 56.14 55.00 8.28
N ALA A 15 56.81 55.80 7.45
CA ALA A 15 56.66 55.76 5.99
C ALA A 15 57.09 54.40 5.41
N LEU A 16 58.15 53.79 5.95
CA LEU A 16 58.63 52.47 5.53
C LEU A 16 57.68 51.35 6.00
N ALA A 17 57.10 51.46 7.20
CA ALA A 17 56.06 50.55 7.69
C ALA A 17 54.75 50.65 6.89
N VAL A 18 54.30 51.86 6.53
CA VAL A 18 53.13 52.07 5.67
C VAL A 18 53.42 51.58 4.24
N GLY A 19 54.60 51.86 3.68
CA GLY A 19 55.02 51.35 2.38
C GLY A 19 55.11 49.83 2.33
N ALA A 20 55.63 49.20 3.38
CA ALA A 20 55.65 47.74 3.53
C ALA A 20 54.23 47.17 3.70
N GLY A 21 53.36 47.81 4.49
CA GLY A 21 51.96 47.40 4.63
C GLY A 21 51.18 47.45 3.31
N LEU A 22 51.42 48.48 2.49
CA LEU A 22 50.83 48.61 1.16
C LEU A 22 51.44 47.63 0.14
N GLY A 23 52.75 47.35 0.23
CA GLY A 23 53.44 46.40 -0.67
C GLY A 23 53.23 44.91 -0.32
N LEU A 24 52.96 44.60 0.95
CA LEU A 24 52.61 43.24 1.42
C LEU A 24 51.10 42.97 1.40
N SER A 25 50.28 44.00 1.13
CA SER A 25 48.86 43.83 0.83
C SER A 25 48.72 43.17 -0.55
N TYR A 26 48.69 41.84 -0.56
CA TYR A 26 48.45 41.01 -1.73
C TYR A 26 47.05 41.30 -2.30
N SER A 27 46.96 42.33 -3.14
CA SER A 27 45.82 42.60 -4.01
C SER A 27 45.94 41.72 -5.25
N GLY A 28 45.98 40.40 -5.04
CA GLY A 28 45.77 39.43 -6.10
C GLY A 28 44.41 39.73 -6.73
N GLY A 29 44.42 40.23 -7.96
CA GLY A 29 43.21 40.51 -8.70
C GLY A 29 42.49 39.21 -8.95
N TYR A 30 41.48 38.90 -8.13
CA TYR A 30 40.53 37.84 -8.40
C TYR A 30 39.73 38.28 -9.63
N SER A 31 40.24 37.93 -10.81
CA SER A 31 39.36 37.66 -11.93
C SER A 31 38.63 36.38 -11.53
N PRO A 32 37.32 36.43 -11.22
CA PRO A 32 36.55 35.19 -11.20
C PRO A 32 36.81 34.46 -12.53
N PRO A 33 36.91 33.12 -12.53
CA PRO A 33 36.76 32.39 -13.78
C PRO A 33 35.46 32.88 -14.45
N PRO A 34 35.41 32.98 -15.80
CA PRO A 34 34.20 33.40 -16.50
C PRO A 34 33.04 32.58 -15.94
N GLU A 35 31.98 33.28 -15.54
CA GLU A 35 30.89 32.67 -14.79
C GLU A 35 30.40 31.46 -15.58
N VAL A 36 30.66 30.26 -15.04
CA VAL A 36 30.09 29.03 -15.57
C VAL A 36 28.64 29.08 -15.15
N VAL A 37 27.87 29.85 -15.91
CA VAL A 37 26.47 29.60 -16.12
C VAL A 37 26.45 28.21 -16.73
N SER A 38 26.41 27.19 -15.86
CA SER A 38 25.87 25.90 -16.24
C SER A 38 24.60 26.25 -17.00
N ALA A 39 24.51 25.82 -18.26
CA ALA A 39 23.23 25.79 -18.92
C ALA A 39 22.36 24.98 -17.98
N ILE A 40 21.46 25.68 -17.26
CA ILE A 40 20.40 25.03 -16.52
C ILE A 40 19.66 24.34 -17.66
N GLU A 41 19.83 23.02 -17.76
CA GLU A 41 19.06 22.22 -18.70
C GLU A 41 17.61 22.57 -18.33
N GLU A 42 16.93 23.30 -19.22
CA GLU A 42 15.55 23.72 -19.01
C GLU A 42 14.80 22.41 -18.91
N ILE A 43 14.46 22.03 -17.67
CA ILE A 43 14.02 20.67 -17.35
C ILE A 43 12.82 20.42 -18.23
N GLU A 44 12.99 19.54 -19.22
CA GLU A 44 11.96 19.28 -20.21
C GLU A 44 10.81 18.58 -19.49
N LEU A 45 9.83 19.38 -19.07
CA LEU A 45 8.60 18.87 -18.53
C LEU A 45 7.88 18.18 -19.67
N ARG A 46 7.72 16.88 -19.52
CA ARG A 46 6.88 16.00 -20.34
C ARG A 46 5.63 15.71 -19.51
N PRO A 47 4.57 16.55 -19.58
CA PRO A 47 3.29 16.23 -18.97
C PRO A 47 2.88 14.83 -19.40
N TYR A 48 2.72 13.92 -18.44
CA TYR A 48 2.25 12.59 -18.74
C TYR A 48 0.79 12.68 -19.17
N GLU A 49 0.55 12.62 -20.49
CA GLU A 49 -0.79 12.56 -21.02
C GLU A 49 -1.48 11.32 -20.46
N LEU A 50 -2.46 11.57 -19.58
CA LEU A 50 -3.30 10.53 -19.04
C LEU A 50 -3.95 9.79 -20.21
N ALA A 51 -3.55 8.52 -20.40
CA ALA A 51 -4.30 7.63 -21.26
C ALA A 51 -5.79 7.71 -20.87
N PRO A 52 -6.73 7.69 -21.86
CA PRO A 52 -8.15 7.75 -21.58
C PRO A 52 -8.51 6.82 -20.43
N ALA A 53 -9.37 7.30 -19.51
CA ALA A 53 -9.77 6.51 -18.35
C ALA A 53 -10.15 5.10 -18.85
N PRO A 54 -9.52 4.04 -18.30
CA PRO A 54 -9.78 2.70 -18.77
C PRO A 54 -11.28 2.43 -18.61
N VAL A 55 -11.86 1.68 -19.53
CA VAL A 55 -13.13 1.03 -19.23
C VAL A 55 -12.83 0.13 -18.03
N LEU A 56 -13.36 0.49 -16.87
CA LEU A 56 -13.23 -0.33 -15.68
C LEU A 56 -13.97 -1.64 -15.98
N ASP A 57 -13.22 -2.73 -16.14
CA ASP A 57 -13.78 -4.05 -15.95
C ASP A 57 -14.25 -4.15 -14.49
N ASP A 58 -15.41 -4.78 -14.25
CA ASP A 58 -15.96 -4.99 -12.89
C ASP A 58 -14.95 -5.69 -11.95
N ASP A 59 -13.95 -6.36 -12.53
CA ASP A 59 -12.86 -7.08 -11.85
C ASP A 59 -11.69 -6.17 -11.36
N ARG A 60 -11.63 -4.87 -11.71
CA ARG A 60 -10.58 -3.93 -11.24
C ARG A 60 -11.00 -3.09 -10.02
N THR A 61 -11.79 -3.66 -9.12
CA THR A 61 -12.13 -3.03 -7.83
C THR A 61 -11.29 -3.63 -6.70
N GLY A 62 -10.72 -2.77 -5.86
CA GLY A 62 -9.85 -3.17 -4.75
C GLY A 62 -9.49 -1.99 -3.84
N THR A 63 -8.66 -2.22 -2.83
CA THR A 63 -8.30 -1.16 -1.86
C THR A 63 -6.78 -1.03 -1.66
N LEU A 64 -6.26 0.17 -1.88
CA LEU A 64 -4.92 0.58 -1.44
C LEU A 64 -5.01 1.18 -0.04
N VAL A 65 -4.30 0.60 0.92
CA VAL A 65 -4.08 1.22 2.23
C VAL A 65 -2.82 2.09 2.18
N VAL A 66 -2.90 3.31 2.67
CA VAL A 66 -1.77 4.23 2.85
C VAL A 66 -1.50 4.39 4.34
N ASP A 67 -0.31 4.02 4.79
CA ASP A 67 0.09 4.15 6.19
C ASP A 67 0.30 5.62 6.58
N THR A 68 -0.42 6.08 7.60
CA THR A 68 -0.25 7.38 8.26
C THR A 68 -0.07 7.25 9.78
N ILE A 69 -0.29 6.07 10.38
CA ILE A 69 -0.23 5.89 11.84
C ILE A 69 1.21 6.05 12.38
N HIS A 70 2.23 5.66 11.62
CA HIS A 70 3.65 5.77 12.00
C HIS A 70 4.24 7.18 11.79
N PHE A 71 3.38 8.21 11.79
CA PHE A 71 3.74 9.61 11.53
C PHE A 71 4.54 9.82 10.22
N ASN A 72 4.20 9.04 9.18
CA ASN A 72 4.85 9.04 7.87
C ASN A 72 5.06 10.47 7.34
N PHE A 73 6.32 10.84 7.08
CA PHE A 73 6.69 12.25 6.89
C PHE A 73 6.53 12.66 5.41
N PHE A 74 5.27 12.75 4.96
CA PHE A 74 4.85 13.29 3.66
C PHE A 74 3.67 14.26 3.81
N LEU A 75 3.42 15.09 2.80
CA LEU A 75 2.15 15.81 2.64
C LEU A 75 1.31 15.08 1.60
N GLU A 76 -0.02 15.01 1.75
CA GLU A 76 -0.90 14.27 0.82
C GLU A 76 -0.68 14.67 -0.65
N GLY A 77 -0.56 15.98 -0.93
CA GLY A 77 -0.25 16.53 -2.25
C GLY A 77 1.13 16.16 -2.83
N GLU A 78 2.01 15.51 -2.07
CA GLU A 78 3.23 14.88 -2.58
C GLU A 78 2.96 13.51 -3.26
N LEU A 79 1.81 12.89 -2.98
CA LEU A 79 1.38 11.61 -3.54
C LEU A 79 0.28 11.77 -4.62
N ASP A 80 -0.28 12.97 -4.79
CA ASP A 80 -1.38 13.25 -5.73
C ASP A 80 -1.24 12.57 -7.12
N PRO A 81 -0.07 12.61 -7.80
CA PRO A 81 0.08 11.95 -9.10
C PRO A 81 -0.03 10.43 -9.03
N LEU A 82 0.40 9.78 -7.94
CA LEU A 82 0.25 8.33 -7.74
C LEU A 82 -1.20 7.99 -7.37
N LEU A 83 -1.76 8.66 -6.37
CA LEU A 83 -3.10 8.37 -5.87
C LEU A 83 -4.17 8.61 -6.94
N SER A 84 -4.01 9.65 -7.76
CA SER A 84 -4.88 9.91 -8.92
C SER A 84 -4.88 8.77 -9.95
N GLN A 85 -3.75 8.07 -10.15
CA GLN A 85 -3.72 6.89 -11.01
C GLN A 85 -4.45 5.71 -10.37
N VAL A 86 -4.23 5.47 -9.07
CA VAL A 86 -4.87 4.37 -8.33
C VAL A 86 -6.40 4.51 -8.36
N SER A 87 -6.93 5.70 -8.07
CA SER A 87 -8.38 5.96 -8.19
C SER A 87 -8.88 5.85 -9.64
N ARG A 88 -8.11 6.31 -10.64
CA ARG A 88 -8.46 6.16 -12.07
C ARG A 88 -8.52 4.68 -12.51
N LEU A 89 -7.80 3.80 -11.82
CA LEU A 89 -7.76 2.36 -12.10
C LEU A 89 -8.87 1.56 -11.39
N GLY A 90 -9.73 2.22 -10.61
CA GLY A 90 -10.90 1.60 -9.96
C GLY A 90 -10.70 1.19 -8.50
N TYR A 91 -9.55 1.53 -7.91
CA TYR A 91 -9.25 1.22 -6.50
C TYR A 91 -9.68 2.34 -5.56
N ASP A 92 -10.28 1.94 -4.44
CA ASP A 92 -10.47 2.79 -3.26
C ASP A 92 -9.13 3.01 -2.54
N ILE A 93 -9.00 4.16 -1.89
CA ILE A 93 -7.80 4.55 -1.14
C ILE A 93 -8.19 4.80 0.31
N ASP A 94 -7.57 4.07 1.25
CA ASP A 94 -7.84 4.16 2.69
C ASP A 94 -6.59 4.62 3.44
N PHE A 95 -6.67 5.75 4.14
CA PHE A 95 -5.54 6.30 4.90
C PHE A 95 -5.54 5.75 6.34
N PHE A 96 -4.79 4.68 6.54
CA PHE A 96 -4.66 4.00 7.83
C PHE A 96 -3.91 4.84 8.86
N GLY A 97 -4.66 5.50 9.73
CA GLY A 97 -4.14 6.40 10.77
C GLY A 97 -4.70 7.82 10.73
N ASP A 98 -5.52 8.18 9.74
CA ASP A 98 -6.08 9.55 9.60
C ASP A 98 -7.03 9.95 10.76
N ARG A 99 -7.51 8.97 11.53
CA ARG A 99 -8.16 9.23 12.81
C ARG A 99 -7.13 9.69 13.84
N LEU A 100 -7.16 10.98 14.18
CA LEU A 100 -6.36 11.65 15.23
C LEU A 100 -6.18 10.88 16.55
N ALA A 101 -7.09 9.98 16.92
CA ALA A 101 -6.97 9.14 18.13
C ALA A 101 -5.98 7.97 17.98
N LEU A 102 -5.76 7.46 16.76
CA LEU A 102 -4.91 6.30 16.47
C LEU A 102 -3.41 6.66 16.44
N GLN A 103 -3.07 7.91 16.10
CA GLN A 103 -1.69 8.41 16.05
C GLN A 103 -1.03 8.48 17.44
N PHE A 104 -1.80 8.42 18.54
CA PHE A 104 -1.28 8.41 19.91
C PHE A 104 -1.27 7.01 20.55
N LEU A 105 -1.33 5.94 19.74
CA LEU A 105 -1.22 4.57 20.22
C LEU A 105 0.25 4.17 20.39
N ASP A 106 0.71 4.14 21.64
CA ASP A 106 2.07 3.69 21.99
C ASP A 106 2.17 2.16 22.15
N ASP A 107 1.06 1.41 22.16
CA ASP A 107 1.06 -0.05 22.31
C ASP A 107 1.20 -0.79 20.96
N GLU A 108 2.26 -1.59 20.83
CA GLU A 108 2.57 -2.40 19.64
C GLU A 108 1.46 -3.40 19.30
N PHE A 109 0.87 -4.06 20.29
CA PHE A 109 -0.11 -5.12 20.05
C PHE A 109 -1.45 -4.55 19.60
N GLU A 110 -1.84 -3.38 20.14
CA GLU A 110 -3.02 -2.65 19.67
C GLU A 110 -2.84 -2.17 18.22
N ARG A 111 -1.68 -1.59 17.89
CA ARG A 111 -1.35 -1.19 16.51
C ARG A 111 -1.29 -2.38 15.55
N ALA A 112 -0.72 -3.51 15.96
CA ALA A 112 -0.69 -4.73 15.16
C ALA A 112 -2.08 -5.27 14.85
N ALA A 113 -2.99 -5.28 15.83
CA ALA A 113 -4.38 -5.69 15.63
C ALA A 113 -5.13 -4.77 14.65
N LEU A 114 -4.93 -3.46 14.75
CA LEU A 114 -5.50 -2.47 13.83
C LEU A 114 -4.95 -2.62 12.40
N MET A 115 -3.65 -2.87 12.26
CA MET A 115 -3.02 -3.16 10.97
C MET A 115 -3.58 -4.46 10.35
N GLU A 116 -3.81 -5.50 11.15
CA GLU A 116 -4.39 -6.76 10.67
C GLU A 116 -5.86 -6.62 10.24
N GLU A 117 -6.60 -5.67 10.82
CA GLU A 117 -7.94 -5.31 10.38
C GLU A 117 -7.91 -4.53 9.06
N ALA A 118 -7.12 -3.45 8.96
CA ALA A 118 -6.98 -2.65 7.74
C ALA A 118 -6.52 -3.51 6.54
N LEU A 119 -5.52 -4.36 6.76
CA LEU A 119 -5.00 -5.29 5.76
C LEU A 119 -5.87 -6.53 5.51
N ARG A 120 -7.03 -6.69 6.18
CA ARG A 120 -8.00 -7.75 5.85
C ARG A 120 -8.77 -7.43 4.57
N GLY A 121 -9.19 -6.17 4.42
CA GLY A 121 -9.88 -5.66 3.23
C GLY A 121 -8.93 -5.31 2.08
N ALA A 122 -7.72 -4.86 2.39
CA ALA A 122 -6.77 -4.31 1.43
C ALA A 122 -6.25 -5.30 0.39
N ASP A 123 -5.86 -4.77 -0.76
CA ASP A 123 -5.14 -5.44 -1.84
C ASP A 123 -3.67 -5.04 -1.84
N SER A 124 -3.37 -3.81 -1.41
CA SER A 124 -2.03 -3.24 -1.37
C SER A 124 -1.81 -2.30 -0.18
N LEU A 125 -0.55 -2.10 0.20
CA LEU A 125 -0.10 -1.20 1.26
C LEU A 125 1.00 -0.27 0.73
N LEU A 126 0.88 1.03 1.01
CA LEU A 126 1.88 2.07 0.78
C LEU A 126 2.42 2.60 2.11
N VAL A 127 3.74 2.58 2.28
CA VAL A 127 4.47 3.13 3.45
C VAL A 127 5.50 4.16 2.97
N VAL A 128 5.56 5.34 3.58
CA VAL A 128 6.36 6.47 3.07
C VAL A 128 7.11 7.17 4.21
N SER A 129 8.38 6.80 4.40
CA SER A 129 9.25 7.40 5.42
C SER A 129 8.60 7.51 6.82
N PRO A 130 8.20 6.39 7.44
CA PRO A 130 7.67 6.36 8.80
C PRO A 130 8.73 6.92 9.77
N ILE A 131 8.33 7.74 10.74
CA ILE A 131 9.25 8.28 11.76
C ILE A 131 9.10 7.59 13.12
N GLN A 132 8.11 6.71 13.26
CA GLN A 132 7.96 5.76 14.35
C GLN A 132 8.34 4.35 13.86
N GLU A 133 8.92 3.53 14.74
CA GLU A 133 9.29 2.16 14.39
C GLU A 133 8.06 1.26 14.31
N TYR A 134 8.07 0.34 13.34
CA TYR A 134 7.21 -0.84 13.34
C TYR A 134 7.73 -1.82 14.40
N GLY A 135 6.86 -2.24 15.32
CA GLY A 135 7.14 -3.32 16.25
C GLY A 135 7.14 -4.69 15.56
N ALA A 136 7.60 -5.71 16.28
CA ALA A 136 7.77 -7.05 15.72
C ALA A 136 6.43 -7.68 15.29
N SER A 137 5.37 -7.41 16.04
CA SER A 137 4.01 -7.91 15.79
C SER A 137 3.40 -7.28 14.53
N GLU A 138 3.61 -5.97 14.32
CA GLU A 138 3.15 -5.24 13.14
C GLU A 138 3.92 -5.66 11.88
N ALA A 139 5.24 -5.78 11.98
CA ALA A 139 6.07 -6.29 10.89
C ALA A 139 5.67 -7.72 10.50
N ASP A 140 5.29 -8.57 11.46
CA ASP A 140 4.76 -9.90 11.15
C ASP A 140 3.37 -9.85 10.49
N VAL A 141 2.49 -8.93 10.88
CA VAL A 141 1.21 -8.69 10.19
C VAL A 141 1.43 -8.30 8.73
N VAL A 142 2.31 -7.32 8.45
CA VAL A 142 2.63 -6.91 7.08
C VAL A 142 3.29 -8.04 6.29
N ARG A 143 4.17 -8.83 6.93
CA ARG A 143 4.73 -10.04 6.32
C ARG A 143 3.63 -11.04 5.95
N ARG A 144 2.70 -11.36 6.87
CA ARG A 144 1.57 -12.27 6.60
C ARG A 144 0.66 -11.74 5.49
N PHE A 145 0.47 -10.42 5.38
CA PHE A 145 -0.28 -9.78 4.29
C PHE A 145 0.40 -9.97 2.93
N VAL A 146 1.71 -9.73 2.85
CA VAL A 146 2.51 -9.97 1.63
C VAL A 146 2.59 -11.45 1.26
N ASP A 147 2.69 -12.33 2.25
CA ASP A 147 2.66 -13.79 2.06
C ASP A 147 1.27 -14.28 1.60
N LYS A 148 0.19 -13.57 1.96
CA LYS A 148 -1.18 -13.77 1.43
C LYS A 148 -1.39 -13.19 0.02
N GLY A 149 -0.38 -12.62 -0.63
CA GLY A 149 -0.45 -12.06 -1.99
C GLY A 149 -0.62 -10.54 -2.06
N GLY A 150 -0.71 -9.85 -0.92
CA GLY A 150 -0.82 -8.39 -0.87
C GLY A 150 0.43 -7.70 -1.44
N LYS A 151 0.23 -6.58 -2.15
CA LYS A 151 1.34 -5.77 -2.70
C LYS A 151 1.82 -4.76 -1.67
N LEU A 152 3.13 -4.53 -1.57
CA LEU A 152 3.71 -3.55 -0.66
C LEU A 152 4.63 -2.60 -1.44
N LEU A 153 4.37 -1.29 -1.35
CA LEU A 153 5.29 -0.25 -1.78
C LEU A 153 5.86 0.46 -0.56
N VAL A 154 7.19 0.44 -0.41
CA VAL A 154 7.91 1.17 0.63
C VAL A 154 8.78 2.24 0.00
N LEU A 155 8.54 3.49 0.39
CA LEU A 155 9.33 4.64 -0.03
C LEU A 155 10.16 5.15 1.15
N ALA A 156 11.43 5.46 0.88
CA ALA A 156 12.28 6.19 1.78
C ALA A 156 12.63 7.56 1.17
N GLU A 157 13.09 8.48 2.01
CA GLU A 157 13.49 9.83 1.60
C GLU A 157 14.68 10.24 2.48
N PRO A 158 15.93 10.04 2.05
CA PRO A 158 17.11 10.26 2.90
C PRO A 158 17.38 11.74 3.21
N THR A 159 16.64 12.67 2.59
CA THR A 159 16.62 14.08 3.01
C THR A 159 15.77 14.32 4.27
N ARG A 160 15.01 13.31 4.72
CA ARG A 160 14.13 13.30 5.88
C ARG A 160 14.64 12.32 6.95
N PHE A 161 14.21 12.50 8.19
CA PHE A 161 14.38 11.45 9.21
C PHE A 161 13.33 10.36 8.97
N HIS A 162 13.71 9.08 9.04
CA HIS A 162 12.81 7.94 8.89
C HIS A 162 13.39 6.68 9.56
N LEU A 163 12.52 5.75 9.91
CA LEU A 163 12.81 4.47 10.60
C LEU A 163 12.35 3.25 9.78
N THR A 164 12.24 3.41 8.46
CA THR A 164 11.76 2.42 7.48
C THR A 164 12.38 1.03 7.62
N ASN A 165 13.64 0.93 8.06
CA ASN A 165 14.32 -0.36 8.24
C ASN A 165 13.67 -1.25 9.31
N SER A 166 12.90 -0.70 10.26
CA SER A 166 12.08 -1.49 11.20
C SER A 166 11.09 -2.42 10.48
N LEU A 167 10.49 -1.96 9.38
CA LEU A 167 9.57 -2.73 8.55
C LEU A 167 10.29 -3.66 7.55
N VAL A 168 11.35 -3.19 6.90
CA VAL A 168 11.92 -3.90 5.73
C VAL A 168 13.06 -4.86 6.04
N THR A 169 13.73 -4.74 7.20
CA THR A 169 14.79 -5.69 7.60
C THR A 169 14.26 -7.14 7.69
N PRO A 170 13.07 -7.42 8.26
CA PRO A 170 12.44 -8.76 8.22
C PRO A 170 12.09 -9.27 6.81
N LEU A 171 12.08 -8.39 5.80
CA LEU A 171 11.87 -8.74 4.39
C LEU A 171 13.19 -9.04 3.65
N GLY A 172 14.34 -8.84 4.30
CA GLY A 172 15.67 -9.18 3.77
C GLY A 172 16.44 -8.02 3.13
N ILE A 173 15.96 -6.77 3.29
CA ILE A 173 16.56 -5.57 2.69
C ILE A 173 16.73 -4.44 3.70
N ASN A 174 17.65 -3.52 3.41
CA ASN A 174 17.91 -2.32 4.21
C ASN A 174 18.05 -1.11 3.29
N PHE A 175 17.42 0.00 3.65
CA PHE A 175 17.79 1.31 3.13
C PHE A 175 19.11 1.75 3.78
N GLU A 176 20.12 2.00 2.96
CA GLU A 176 21.40 2.54 3.41
C GLU A 176 21.23 4.00 3.84
N THR A 177 22.00 4.44 4.83
CA THR A 177 22.01 5.84 5.27
C THR A 177 22.90 6.69 4.34
N ASP A 178 22.78 6.54 3.04
CA ASP A 178 23.51 7.30 2.02
C ASP A 178 22.59 8.08 1.09
N PHE A 179 23.19 8.77 0.14
CA PHE A 179 22.48 9.30 -1.02
C PHE A 179 23.33 9.07 -2.26
N LEU A 180 22.66 8.78 -3.37
CA LEU A 180 23.27 8.58 -4.66
C LEU A 180 23.45 9.92 -5.38
N TYR A 181 24.56 10.05 -6.09
CA TYR A 181 24.87 11.20 -6.93
C TYR A 181 25.68 10.76 -8.14
N ASN A 182 25.65 11.55 -9.21
CA ASN A 182 26.41 11.30 -10.43
C ASN A 182 27.16 12.58 -10.82
N VAL A 183 28.47 12.43 -11.07
CA VAL A 183 29.42 13.53 -11.28
C VAL A 183 29.61 13.91 -12.76
N ASP A 184 29.07 13.11 -13.68
CA ASP A 184 29.23 13.27 -15.13
C ASP A 184 27.88 13.60 -15.79
N ILE A 185 27.23 14.67 -15.29
CA ILE A 185 26.02 15.21 -15.90
C ILE A 185 26.22 16.69 -16.22
N PRO A 186 26.45 17.06 -17.50
CA PRO A 186 26.46 18.45 -17.92
C PRO A 186 25.09 19.11 -17.66
N GLY A 187 25.06 20.23 -16.93
CA GLY A 187 23.87 21.08 -16.78
C GLY A 187 22.83 20.65 -15.72
N ALA A 188 22.84 19.40 -15.25
CA ALA A 188 21.92 18.93 -14.21
C ALA A 188 22.50 19.03 -12.79
N ASN A 189 21.62 18.95 -11.78
CA ASN A 189 22.05 18.76 -10.39
C ASN A 189 22.61 17.34 -10.22
N TYR A 190 23.83 17.22 -9.72
CA TYR A 190 24.53 15.95 -9.46
C TYR A 190 23.74 14.95 -8.59
N ARG A 191 22.74 15.39 -7.80
CA ARG A 191 21.86 14.51 -7.00
C ARG A 191 20.59 14.06 -7.72
N ASN A 192 20.28 14.63 -8.90
CA ASN A 192 19.16 14.24 -9.73
C ASN A 192 19.66 13.18 -10.70
N VAL A 193 19.70 11.93 -10.25
CA VAL A 193 20.37 10.85 -10.97
C VAL A 193 19.37 10.19 -11.93
N ARG A 194 19.73 10.15 -13.22
CA ARG A 194 19.05 9.33 -14.24
C ARG A 194 19.39 7.86 -13.99
N PHE A 195 18.36 7.02 -13.88
CA PHE A 195 18.47 5.57 -13.73
C PHE A 195 17.79 4.86 -14.92
N SER A 196 18.40 3.77 -15.38
CA SER A 196 17.80 2.90 -16.40
C SER A 196 17.00 1.78 -15.74
N GLY A 197 15.83 1.48 -16.32
CA GLY A 197 14.97 0.38 -15.91
C GLY A 197 15.52 -0.98 -16.32
N SER A 198 15.37 -1.98 -15.43
CA SER A 198 15.53 -3.38 -15.79
C SER A 198 14.33 -3.83 -16.63
N PRO A 199 14.52 -4.43 -17.83
CA PRO A 199 13.42 -4.94 -18.64
C PRO A 199 12.77 -6.22 -18.07
N LEU A 200 13.23 -6.69 -16.91
CA LEU A 200 12.81 -7.95 -16.29
C LEU A 200 11.65 -7.78 -15.29
N HIS A 201 11.07 -6.59 -15.15
CA HIS A 201 9.97 -6.34 -14.23
C HIS A 201 8.94 -5.36 -14.83
N PRO A 202 7.62 -5.62 -14.73
CA PRO A 202 6.59 -4.78 -15.39
C PRO A 202 6.65 -3.30 -15.04
N VAL A 203 7.09 -2.97 -13.82
CA VAL A 203 7.19 -1.58 -13.34
C VAL A 203 8.31 -0.79 -14.03
N THR A 204 9.30 -1.47 -14.61
CA THR A 204 10.44 -0.85 -15.30
C THR A 204 10.56 -1.20 -16.78
N ASP A 205 9.74 -2.13 -17.29
CA ASP A 205 9.73 -2.53 -18.69
C ASP A 205 9.29 -1.38 -19.62
N GLY A 206 9.99 -1.23 -20.73
CA GLY A 206 9.77 -0.16 -21.72
C GLY A 206 10.03 1.27 -21.23
N LEU A 207 10.64 1.48 -20.06
CA LEU A 207 11.16 2.80 -19.65
C LEU A 207 12.52 3.07 -20.31
N GLY A 208 12.75 4.29 -20.78
CA GLY A 208 14.06 4.76 -21.22
C GLY A 208 14.92 5.21 -20.03
N SER A 209 14.42 6.18 -19.25
CA SER A 209 15.07 6.60 -18.01
C SER A 209 14.12 7.31 -17.05
N VAL A 210 14.29 7.06 -15.75
CA VAL A 210 13.63 7.79 -14.66
C VAL A 210 14.65 8.66 -13.92
N VAL A 211 14.20 9.76 -13.33
CA VAL A 211 15.04 10.65 -12.51
C VAL A 211 14.59 10.55 -11.07
N LEU A 212 15.51 10.14 -10.19
CA LEU A 212 15.29 10.15 -8.74
C LEU A 212 16.17 11.21 -8.08
N TYR A 213 15.70 11.77 -6.97
CA TYR A 213 16.22 13.02 -6.41
C TYR A 213 16.86 12.78 -5.04
N THR A 214 18.19 12.69 -4.99
CA THR A 214 18.95 12.35 -3.76
C THR A 214 18.62 10.95 -3.23
N ALA A 215 18.23 10.01 -4.10
CA ALA A 215 17.82 8.66 -3.70
C ALA A 215 18.83 7.93 -2.80
N ALA A 216 18.34 7.26 -1.76
CA ALA A 216 19.12 6.31 -0.97
C ALA A 216 19.38 5.03 -1.78
N SER A 217 20.49 4.34 -1.50
CA SER A 217 20.68 2.99 -2.01
C SER A 217 20.07 1.93 -1.10
N ILE A 218 19.79 0.76 -1.66
CA ILE A 218 19.18 -0.37 -0.94
C ILE A 218 20.12 -1.58 -1.04
N SER A 219 20.34 -2.26 0.09
CA SER A 219 21.14 -3.48 0.18
C SER A 219 20.30 -4.67 0.65
N GLY A 220 20.76 -5.90 0.41
CA GLY A 220 20.09 -7.14 0.80
C GLY A 220 19.98 -8.18 -0.31
N GLU A 221 19.29 -9.29 -0.04
CA GLU A 221 19.02 -10.34 -1.03
C GLU A 221 17.76 -9.97 -1.83
N ALA A 222 17.93 -9.17 -2.88
CA ALA A 222 16.82 -8.62 -3.66
C ALA A 222 17.13 -8.50 -5.16
N GLN A 223 16.09 -8.41 -5.99
CA GLN A 223 16.21 -8.12 -7.41
C GLN A 223 16.35 -6.60 -7.62
N PRO A 224 17.48 -6.08 -8.13
CA PRO A 224 17.57 -4.66 -8.50
C PRO A 224 16.71 -4.36 -9.73
N LEU A 225 15.92 -3.29 -9.67
CA LEU A 225 15.03 -2.86 -10.75
C LEU A 225 15.51 -1.59 -11.46
N LEU A 226 16.24 -0.73 -10.75
CA LEU A 226 16.89 0.46 -11.32
C LEU A 226 18.41 0.35 -11.15
N ALA A 227 19.16 0.69 -12.19
CA ALA A 227 20.61 0.70 -12.17
C ALA A 227 21.16 2.09 -12.50
N GLY A 228 22.13 2.54 -11.70
CA GLY A 228 22.88 3.76 -11.98
C GLY A 228 23.91 3.55 -13.09
N GLY A 229 24.29 4.63 -13.78
CA GLY A 229 25.40 4.61 -14.74
C GLY A 229 26.77 4.43 -14.06
N PRO A 230 27.85 4.27 -14.84
CA PRO A 230 29.21 4.05 -14.31
C PRO A 230 29.75 5.20 -13.44
N ASN A 231 29.15 6.39 -13.56
CA ASN A 231 29.51 7.60 -12.82
C ASN A 231 28.55 7.88 -11.63
N THR A 232 27.67 6.93 -11.28
CA THR A 232 26.84 7.00 -10.08
C THR A 232 27.62 6.50 -8.87
N HIS A 233 27.65 7.29 -7.81
CA HIS A 233 28.41 7.10 -6.58
C HIS A 233 27.52 7.24 -5.34
N SER A 234 27.98 6.67 -4.22
CA SER A 234 27.39 6.83 -2.90
C SER A 234 28.11 7.91 -2.10
N SER A 235 27.38 8.65 -1.26
CA SER A 235 27.95 9.62 -0.32
C SER A 235 28.66 8.98 0.89
N ARG A 236 28.57 7.64 1.06
CA ARG A 236 29.22 6.91 2.16
C ARG A 236 30.03 5.67 1.74
N ARG A 237 29.83 5.15 0.52
CA ARG A 237 30.55 3.95 0.01
C ARG A 237 31.54 4.33 -1.08
N GLU A 238 32.77 3.84 -0.98
CA GLU A 238 33.81 4.01 -2.00
C GLU A 238 33.59 3.04 -3.17
N GLY A 239 33.66 3.54 -4.40
CA GLY A 239 33.51 2.76 -5.64
C GLY A 239 32.25 3.09 -6.45
N ALA A 240 32.14 2.46 -7.62
CA ALA A 240 30.95 2.47 -8.46
C ALA A 240 30.58 1.01 -8.79
N GLY A 241 29.34 0.63 -8.51
CA GLY A 241 28.85 -0.75 -8.59
C GLY A 241 27.86 -1.08 -7.46
N ASP A 242 26.85 -1.89 -7.76
CA ASP A 242 25.82 -2.38 -6.82
C ASP A 242 25.06 -1.29 -6.02
N LEU A 243 24.98 -0.07 -6.59
CA LEU A 243 24.21 1.06 -6.06
C LEU A 243 22.82 1.09 -6.70
N THR A 244 21.91 0.26 -6.19
CA THR A 244 20.50 0.24 -6.60
C THR A 244 19.64 1.14 -5.71
N PRO A 245 18.85 2.09 -6.25
CA PRO A 245 17.85 2.85 -5.50
C PRO A 245 16.48 2.15 -5.46
N MET A 246 16.28 1.07 -6.21
CA MET A 246 14.99 0.37 -6.27
C MET A 246 15.19 -1.14 -6.38
N VAL A 247 14.54 -1.87 -5.49
CA VAL A 247 14.58 -3.34 -5.49
C VAL A 247 13.19 -3.93 -5.38
N SER A 248 13.08 -5.20 -5.77
CA SER A 248 11.94 -6.05 -5.43
C SER A 248 12.35 -7.27 -4.63
N VAL A 249 11.48 -7.66 -3.70
CA VAL A 249 11.57 -8.90 -2.90
C VAL A 249 10.21 -9.59 -2.83
N ARG A 250 10.19 -10.81 -2.26
CA ARG A 250 9.00 -11.68 -2.15
C ARG A 250 8.34 -11.89 -3.52
N ASP A 251 9.11 -12.36 -4.49
CA ASP A 251 8.68 -12.71 -5.85
C ASP A 251 7.88 -11.61 -6.58
N GLY A 252 8.30 -10.35 -6.48
CA GLY A 252 7.58 -9.25 -7.13
C GLY A 252 6.36 -8.74 -6.37
N ARG A 253 6.19 -9.07 -5.08
CA ARG A 253 5.10 -8.53 -4.23
C ARG A 253 5.50 -7.31 -3.41
N VAL A 254 6.79 -7.08 -3.19
CA VAL A 254 7.31 -5.89 -2.51
C VAL A 254 8.16 -5.07 -3.47
N LEU A 255 7.92 -3.76 -3.49
CA LEU A 255 8.81 -2.76 -4.08
C LEU A 255 9.33 -1.83 -3.00
N ALA A 256 10.64 -1.60 -3.00
CA ALA A 256 11.27 -0.61 -2.14
C ALA A 256 12.01 0.40 -3.02
N ILE A 257 11.77 1.70 -2.81
CA ILE A 257 12.38 2.81 -3.56
C ILE A 257 13.01 3.80 -2.59
N GLY A 258 14.28 4.13 -2.78
CA GLY A 258 15.05 5.05 -1.93
C GLY A 258 14.75 6.54 -2.16
N ASP A 259 13.68 6.87 -2.89
CA ASP A 259 13.23 8.23 -3.17
C ASP A 259 11.69 8.29 -3.16
N SER A 260 11.16 9.44 -2.73
CA SER A 260 9.74 9.80 -2.81
C SER A 260 9.47 11.01 -3.70
N THR A 261 10.52 11.78 -4.01
CA THR A 261 10.42 13.12 -4.58
C THR A 261 10.11 13.11 -6.07
N PHE A 262 10.45 12.04 -6.80
CA PHE A 262 10.05 11.84 -8.21
C PHE A 262 8.53 11.87 -8.45
N MET A 263 7.69 11.68 -7.44
CA MET A 263 6.22 11.70 -7.56
C MET A 263 5.61 13.10 -7.42
N LYS A 264 6.39 14.11 -7.02
CA LYS A 264 5.88 15.43 -6.62
C LYS A 264 5.96 16.38 -7.80
N PRO A 265 4.93 17.19 -8.11
CA PRO A 265 5.05 18.22 -9.14
C PRO A 265 6.19 19.21 -8.88
N PRO A 266 7.05 19.53 -9.88
CA PRO A 266 7.00 19.12 -11.29
C PRO A 266 7.86 17.89 -11.64
N PHE A 267 8.42 17.18 -10.65
CA PHE A 267 9.32 16.04 -10.85
C PHE A 267 8.63 14.80 -11.44
N ASP A 268 7.31 14.70 -11.28
CA ASP A 268 6.44 13.72 -11.95
C ASP A 268 6.48 13.83 -13.48
N GLN A 269 6.86 14.99 -14.01
CA GLN A 269 6.89 15.30 -15.45
C GLN A 269 8.31 15.21 -16.04
N VAL A 270 9.29 14.68 -15.31
CA VAL A 270 10.70 14.65 -15.76
C VAL A 270 11.06 13.27 -16.34
N GLU A 271 11.61 13.28 -17.55
CA GLU A 271 11.89 12.07 -18.34
C GLU A 271 10.66 11.14 -18.41
N ASP A 272 10.76 9.87 -17.98
CA ASP A 272 9.65 8.92 -17.95
C ASP A 272 8.95 8.82 -16.57
N ASN A 273 9.18 9.75 -15.63
CA ASN A 273 8.68 9.64 -14.25
C ASN A 273 7.15 9.45 -14.18
N GLY A 274 6.36 10.16 -14.98
CA GLY A 274 4.89 9.98 -14.99
C GLY A 274 4.45 8.61 -15.50
N ALA A 275 5.18 8.04 -16.46
CA ALA A 275 4.95 6.69 -16.96
C ALA A 275 5.43 5.60 -15.97
N PHE A 276 6.40 5.92 -15.12
CA PHE A 276 6.85 5.09 -13.99
C PHE A 276 5.83 5.12 -12.85
N ILE A 277 5.32 6.29 -12.48
CA ILE A 277 4.23 6.46 -11.49
C ILE A 277 2.98 5.68 -11.92
N ALA A 278 2.59 5.76 -13.20
CA ALA A 278 1.48 4.98 -13.75
C ALA A 278 1.69 3.47 -13.61
N ARG A 279 2.89 2.96 -13.89
CA ARG A 279 3.23 1.53 -13.70
C ARG A 279 3.26 1.12 -12.22
N ILE A 280 3.67 2.01 -11.31
CA ILE A 280 3.60 1.78 -9.87
C ILE A 280 2.13 1.68 -9.42
N ALA A 281 1.24 2.53 -9.96
CA ALA A 281 -0.19 2.42 -9.71
C ALA A 281 -0.80 1.13 -10.27
N ASP A 282 -0.42 0.71 -11.49
CA ASP A 282 -0.81 -0.61 -12.02
C ASP A 282 -0.32 -1.74 -11.09
N PHE A 283 0.91 -1.66 -10.56
CA PHE A 283 1.42 -2.63 -9.58
C PHE A 283 0.59 -2.67 -8.28
N LEU A 284 0.23 -1.51 -7.72
CA LEU A 284 -0.61 -1.43 -6.51
C LEU A 284 -2.06 -1.90 -6.76
N THR A 285 -2.53 -1.80 -8.01
CA THR A 285 -3.89 -2.20 -8.42
C THR A 285 -3.99 -3.57 -9.10
N THR A 286 -2.91 -4.37 -9.04
CA THR A 286 -2.86 -5.76 -9.55
C THR A 286 -2.44 -6.74 -8.44
N SER A 287 -3.20 -6.72 -7.34
CA SER A 287 -2.98 -7.66 -6.24
C SER A 287 -3.43 -9.08 -6.57
N GLU A 288 -2.75 -10.06 -5.96
CA GLU A 288 -3.04 -11.49 -6.07
C GLU A 288 -3.54 -12.04 -4.72
N ARG A 289 -4.13 -11.18 -3.88
CA ARG A 289 -4.45 -11.47 -2.48
C ARG A 289 -5.71 -12.33 -2.31
N THR A 290 -5.69 -13.20 -1.29
CA THR A 290 -6.75 -14.20 -1.01
C THR A 290 -7.67 -13.83 0.18
N PHE A 291 -9.00 -13.97 0.01
CA PHE A 291 -10.08 -13.76 1.01
C PHE A 291 -10.95 -15.06 1.14
N ASP A 292 -11.30 -15.58 2.34
CA ASP A 292 -11.78 -16.98 2.54
C ASP A 292 -12.62 -17.33 3.85
N LEU A 293 -13.94 -17.73 3.84
CA LEU A 293 -15.13 -17.63 4.84
C LEU A 293 -14.96 -17.60 6.36
N ALA A 294 -13.77 -17.71 6.86
CA ALA A 294 -13.36 -16.71 7.82
C ALA A 294 -13.24 -15.29 7.14
N ASP A 295 -13.52 -15.18 5.82
CA ASP A 295 -13.89 -14.08 4.89
C ASP A 295 -14.91 -14.54 3.77
N PHE A 296 -14.55 -15.15 2.60
CA PHE A 296 -15.41 -16.15 1.82
C PHE A 296 -14.67 -17.02 0.76
N PRO A 297 -14.79 -18.39 0.64
CA PRO A 297 -15.58 -19.39 1.37
C PRO A 297 -14.85 -20.52 2.20
N ALA A 298 -13.58 -20.37 2.64
CA ALA A 298 -12.74 -21.43 3.26
C ALA A 298 -13.29 -22.40 4.34
N PRO A 299 -13.92 -22.00 5.46
CA PRO A 299 -14.15 -22.88 6.61
C PRO A 299 -15.01 -24.10 6.34
N LEU A 300 -15.88 -24.10 5.31
CA LEU A 300 -16.60 -25.32 4.94
C LEU A 300 -15.62 -26.45 4.57
N ALA A 301 -15.84 -27.64 5.13
CA ALA A 301 -15.17 -28.88 4.74
C ALA A 301 -15.57 -29.30 3.32
N ARG A 302 -14.95 -30.38 2.81
CA ARG A 302 -15.03 -30.74 1.39
C ARG A 302 -16.41 -31.25 0.95
N ASP A 303 -16.97 -32.23 1.65
CA ASP A 303 -18.33 -32.71 1.36
C ASP A 303 -19.33 -31.78 2.06
N VAL A 304 -20.24 -31.19 1.26
CA VAL A 304 -21.19 -30.19 1.73
C VAL A 304 -22.59 -30.55 1.27
N ALA A 305 -23.55 -30.65 2.18
CA ALA A 305 -24.96 -30.64 1.79
C ALA A 305 -25.41 -29.19 1.55
N VAL A 306 -26.16 -28.92 0.50
CA VAL A 306 -26.94 -27.69 0.37
C VAL A 306 -28.39 -28.08 0.59
N SER A 307 -28.98 -27.55 1.66
CA SER A 307 -30.34 -27.92 2.06
C SER A 307 -31.27 -26.74 1.85
N MET A 308 -32.18 -26.86 0.88
CA MET A 308 -33.25 -25.88 0.69
C MET A 308 -34.36 -26.14 1.72
N LEU A 309 -34.76 -25.11 2.46
CA LEU A 309 -35.82 -25.23 3.46
C LEU A 309 -37.23 -25.08 2.86
N SER A 310 -37.33 -24.51 1.67
CA SER A 310 -38.59 -24.26 0.95
C SER A 310 -38.50 -24.65 -0.54
N PRO A 311 -39.54 -25.24 -1.17
CA PRO A 311 -39.49 -25.69 -2.56
C PRO A 311 -39.22 -24.60 -3.61
N GLY A 312 -39.68 -23.36 -3.37
CA GLY A 312 -39.44 -22.22 -4.28
C GLY A 312 -37.97 -21.80 -4.34
N LEU A 313 -37.20 -22.08 -3.29
CA LEU A 313 -35.76 -21.79 -3.23
C LEU A 313 -34.91 -22.72 -4.08
N LEU A 314 -35.50 -23.63 -4.88
CA LEU A 314 -34.79 -24.49 -5.83
C LEU A 314 -33.74 -23.72 -6.64
N ARG A 315 -34.09 -22.51 -7.13
CA ARG A 315 -33.18 -21.68 -7.94
C ARG A 315 -32.00 -21.11 -7.15
N PRO A 316 -32.17 -20.28 -6.11
CA PRO A 316 -31.04 -19.78 -5.31
C PRO A 316 -30.26 -20.91 -4.62
N ALA A 317 -30.90 -22.01 -4.24
CA ALA A 317 -30.21 -23.19 -3.71
C ALA A 317 -29.35 -23.89 -4.77
N THR A 318 -29.82 -24.03 -6.03
CA THR A 318 -28.93 -24.47 -7.13
C THR A 318 -27.81 -23.47 -7.42
N GLN A 319 -28.06 -22.14 -7.31
CA GLN A 319 -27.00 -21.15 -7.47
C GLN A 319 -25.94 -21.23 -6.37
N ILE A 320 -26.30 -21.35 -5.09
CA ILE A 320 -25.28 -21.50 -4.04
C ILE A 320 -24.59 -22.86 -4.10
N THR A 321 -25.32 -23.93 -4.46
CA THR A 321 -24.70 -25.23 -4.78
C THR A 321 -23.65 -25.04 -5.87
N SER A 322 -23.97 -24.26 -6.91
CA SER A 322 -23.01 -23.91 -7.97
C SER A 322 -21.85 -23.06 -7.44
N LEU A 323 -22.10 -22.02 -6.65
CA LEU A 323 -21.05 -21.13 -6.11
C LEU A 323 -20.06 -21.87 -5.20
N LEU A 324 -20.57 -22.75 -4.34
CA LEU A 324 -19.75 -23.59 -3.45
C LEU A 324 -19.01 -24.67 -4.24
N THR A 325 -19.62 -25.20 -5.31
CA THR A 325 -18.95 -26.12 -6.25
C THR A 325 -17.82 -25.42 -6.98
N SER A 326 -17.99 -24.16 -7.43
CA SER A 326 -16.91 -23.36 -8.01
C SER A 326 -15.86 -22.94 -6.97
N GLY A 327 -16.27 -22.72 -5.72
CA GLY A 327 -15.38 -22.56 -4.55
C GLY A 327 -14.73 -23.87 -4.06
N GLY A 328 -14.78 -24.95 -4.83
CA GLY A 328 -14.04 -26.19 -4.57
C GLY A 328 -14.69 -27.19 -3.60
N ARG A 329 -16.00 -27.09 -3.33
CA ARG A 329 -16.74 -28.01 -2.44
C ARG A 329 -17.55 -29.04 -3.23
N LEU A 330 -17.72 -30.25 -2.67
CA LEU A 330 -18.63 -31.27 -3.18
C LEU A 330 -20.05 -30.99 -2.68
N ALA A 331 -20.60 -29.87 -3.13
CA ALA A 331 -21.93 -29.42 -2.79
C ALA A 331 -23.00 -30.30 -3.48
N ARG A 332 -23.95 -30.84 -2.73
CA ARG A 332 -25.13 -31.53 -3.29
C ARG A 332 -26.40 -30.98 -2.69
N LEU A 333 -27.41 -30.76 -3.53
CA LEU A 333 -28.77 -30.57 -3.04
C LEU A 333 -29.23 -31.83 -2.31
N ASP A 334 -29.52 -31.69 -1.02
CA ASP A 334 -30.07 -32.75 -0.18
C ASP A 334 -31.22 -32.18 0.67
N THR A 335 -32.35 -32.88 0.67
CA THR A 335 -33.55 -32.50 1.41
C THR A 335 -33.50 -32.93 2.89
N LEU A 336 -32.43 -33.61 3.31
CA LEU A 336 -32.27 -34.12 4.68
C LEU A 336 -30.92 -33.68 5.25
N ASP A 337 -30.94 -33.06 6.43
CA ASP A 337 -29.72 -32.79 7.21
C ASP A 337 -29.08 -34.11 7.66
N ARG A 338 -27.75 -34.21 7.54
CA ARG A 338 -26.97 -35.38 7.92
C ARG A 338 -25.95 -34.99 9.00
N PRO A 339 -26.02 -35.59 10.21
CA PRO A 339 -25.06 -35.29 11.27
C PRO A 339 -23.61 -35.53 10.85
N GLY A 340 -22.73 -34.58 11.17
CA GLY A 340 -21.30 -34.65 10.87
C GLY A 340 -20.89 -34.30 9.43
N LEU A 341 -21.83 -33.81 8.60
CA LEU A 341 -21.57 -33.36 7.23
C LEU A 341 -21.72 -31.84 7.13
N ASP A 342 -20.70 -31.09 6.72
CA ASP A 342 -20.79 -29.63 6.57
C ASP A 342 -21.96 -29.24 5.65
N THR A 343 -22.63 -28.11 5.91
CA THR A 343 -23.93 -27.85 5.27
C THR A 343 -24.22 -26.38 5.10
N VAL A 344 -24.76 -26.01 3.93
CA VAL A 344 -25.31 -24.68 3.66
C VAL A 344 -26.81 -24.76 3.56
N PHE A 345 -27.49 -24.20 4.55
CA PHE A 345 -28.95 -24.05 4.54
C PHE A 345 -29.34 -22.82 3.73
N VAL A 346 -30.35 -22.96 2.88
CA VAL A 346 -30.92 -21.87 2.08
C VAL A 346 -32.42 -21.82 2.38
N GLY A 347 -32.88 -20.75 3.03
CA GLY A 347 -34.22 -20.67 3.61
C GLY A 347 -34.89 -19.31 3.52
N LEU A 348 -36.18 -19.27 3.84
CA LEU A 348 -36.88 -18.03 4.16
C LEU A 348 -36.95 -17.85 5.69
N PHE A 349 -37.14 -16.63 6.18
CA PHE A 349 -37.36 -16.39 7.61
C PHE A 349 -38.59 -17.09 8.19
N ALA A 350 -39.54 -17.52 7.35
CA ALA A 350 -40.65 -18.39 7.73
C ALA A 350 -40.19 -19.81 8.14
N ASP A 351 -39.14 -20.33 7.50
CA ASP A 351 -38.64 -21.70 7.66
C ASP A 351 -37.57 -21.83 8.76
N ARG A 352 -37.22 -20.71 9.40
CA ARG A 352 -36.11 -20.58 10.38
C ARG A 352 -36.12 -21.60 11.51
N ALA A 353 -37.29 -22.17 11.83
CA ALA A 353 -37.43 -23.24 12.83
C ALA A 353 -36.54 -24.46 12.55
N ALA A 354 -36.25 -24.76 11.28
CA ALA A 354 -35.39 -25.89 10.89
C ALA A 354 -33.89 -25.67 11.22
N VAL A 355 -33.45 -24.41 11.37
CA VAL A 355 -32.05 -24.01 11.59
C VAL A 355 -31.84 -23.21 12.89
N ASP A 356 -32.88 -23.14 13.74
CA ASP A 356 -32.94 -22.33 14.95
C ASP A 356 -31.78 -22.61 15.94
N GLN A 357 -31.27 -23.86 15.98
CA GLN A 357 -30.09 -24.22 16.80
C GLN A 357 -28.77 -23.57 16.33
N HIS A 358 -28.67 -23.23 15.04
CA HIS A 358 -27.53 -22.54 14.45
C HIS A 358 -27.71 -21.04 14.60
N LEU A 359 -28.91 -20.54 14.29
CA LEU A 359 -29.28 -19.13 14.46
C LEU A 359 -29.05 -18.64 15.89
N ARG A 360 -29.58 -19.35 16.89
CA ARG A 360 -29.38 -18.99 18.31
C ARG A 360 -27.92 -19.03 18.74
N ALA A 361 -27.10 -19.88 18.13
CA ALA A 361 -25.67 -19.96 18.43
C ALA A 361 -24.85 -18.86 17.76
N GLY A 362 -25.26 -18.42 16.56
CA GLY A 362 -24.83 -17.17 15.94
C GLY A 362 -25.43 -15.92 16.59
N GLY A 363 -26.15 -16.04 17.71
CA GLY A 363 -26.78 -14.92 18.43
C GLY A 363 -27.97 -14.29 17.70
N VAL A 364 -28.54 -14.96 16.70
CA VAL A 364 -29.64 -14.48 15.86
C VAL A 364 -30.98 -14.88 16.46
N THR A 365 -31.85 -13.89 16.69
CA THR A 365 -33.22 -14.06 17.22
C THR A 365 -34.19 -13.20 16.41
N PHE A 366 -35.50 -13.42 16.59
CA PHE A 366 -36.54 -12.78 15.78
C PHE A 366 -37.72 -12.36 16.66
N ALA A 367 -38.00 -11.06 16.73
CA ALA A 367 -39.16 -10.50 17.44
C ALA A 367 -39.70 -9.26 16.71
N ASP A 368 -40.98 -8.95 16.91
CA ASP A 368 -41.65 -7.73 16.42
C ASP A 368 -41.38 -7.35 14.94
N GLY A 369 -41.27 -8.36 14.07
CA GLY A 369 -41.01 -8.18 12.65
C GLY A 369 -39.55 -7.82 12.29
N ARG A 370 -38.58 -7.98 13.20
CA ARG A 370 -37.16 -7.68 12.97
C ARG A 370 -36.23 -8.86 13.29
N ILE A 371 -35.11 -8.92 12.59
CA ILE A 371 -33.97 -9.80 12.88
C ILE A 371 -33.14 -9.10 13.95
N LEU A 372 -32.90 -9.77 15.08
CA LEU A 372 -32.18 -9.22 16.21
C LEU A 372 -30.90 -10.02 16.42
N THR A 373 -29.76 -9.35 16.43
CA THR A 373 -28.46 -9.97 16.75
C THR A 373 -27.74 -9.09 17.78
N ALA A 374 -26.75 -9.65 18.47
CA ALA A 374 -25.86 -8.86 19.32
C ALA A 374 -24.89 -7.98 18.52
N SER A 375 -24.64 -8.32 17.24
CA SER A 375 -23.55 -7.78 16.42
C SER A 375 -23.97 -6.66 15.47
N ALA A 376 -25.27 -6.42 15.29
CA ALA A 376 -25.77 -5.47 14.30
C ALA A 376 -27.20 -4.97 14.59
N PRO A 377 -27.59 -3.77 14.07
CA PRO A 377 -28.91 -3.19 14.28
C PRO A 377 -30.08 -4.07 13.78
N PRO A 378 -31.30 -3.89 14.32
CA PRO A 378 -32.48 -4.66 13.91
C PRO A 378 -32.94 -4.50 12.45
N VAL A 379 -32.48 -5.40 11.58
CA VAL A 379 -32.88 -5.48 10.16
C VAL A 379 -34.33 -5.95 10.03
N SER A 380 -35.06 -5.47 9.01
CA SER A 380 -36.46 -5.85 8.81
C SER A 380 -36.63 -7.34 8.42
N GLN A 381 -37.63 -8.03 8.95
CA GLN A 381 -38.03 -9.37 8.46
C GLN A 381 -38.86 -9.31 7.16
N THR A 382 -39.14 -8.12 6.61
CA THR A 382 -39.90 -7.98 5.34
C THR A 382 -39.04 -7.69 4.12
N ASN A 383 -37.81 -7.20 4.31
CA ASN A 383 -36.88 -6.77 3.26
C ASN A 383 -35.44 -7.28 3.51
N GLY A 384 -35.25 -8.17 4.49
CA GLY A 384 -33.95 -8.48 5.08
C GLY A 384 -33.31 -9.76 4.56
N GLY A 385 -32.00 -9.85 4.73
CA GLY A 385 -31.16 -11.00 4.44
C GLY A 385 -30.18 -11.31 5.58
N LEU A 386 -29.73 -12.55 5.61
CA LEU A 386 -28.86 -13.16 6.61
C LEU A 386 -27.89 -14.11 5.93
N LEU A 387 -26.61 -14.00 6.29
CA LEU A 387 -25.60 -15.05 6.17
C LEU A 387 -25.12 -15.40 7.58
N LEU A 388 -24.79 -16.65 7.85
CA LEU A 388 -24.20 -17.10 9.11
C LEU A 388 -23.26 -18.27 8.83
N LEU A 389 -22.23 -18.43 9.64
CA LEU A 389 -21.33 -19.56 9.74
C LEU A 389 -21.26 -20.00 11.21
N ASP A 390 -21.41 -21.30 11.44
CA ASP A 390 -21.42 -21.95 12.74
C ASP A 390 -20.50 -23.18 12.69
N SER A 391 -19.32 -23.07 13.31
CA SER A 391 -18.22 -24.06 13.25
C SER A 391 -18.17 -25.03 14.45
N ARG A 392 -19.33 -25.38 15.03
CA ARG A 392 -19.41 -26.19 16.24
C ARG A 392 -19.43 -27.70 15.98
N GLY A 393 -18.86 -28.47 16.91
CA GLY A 393 -18.89 -29.93 16.88
C GLY A 393 -18.00 -30.58 15.81
N GLY A 394 -16.99 -29.85 15.31
CA GLY A 394 -16.12 -30.33 14.23
C GLY A 394 -16.75 -30.26 12.84
N ARG A 395 -17.86 -29.52 12.71
CA ARG A 395 -18.66 -29.31 11.51
C ARG A 395 -18.81 -27.80 11.28
N ASN A 396 -18.80 -27.36 10.03
CA ASN A 396 -19.15 -25.99 9.66
C ASN A 396 -20.51 -25.97 8.96
N VAL A 397 -21.39 -25.11 9.45
CA VAL A 397 -22.74 -24.91 8.92
C VAL A 397 -22.87 -23.46 8.51
N ILE A 398 -23.33 -23.22 7.29
CA ILE A 398 -23.68 -21.88 6.81
C ILE A 398 -25.18 -21.76 6.67
N VAL A 399 -25.74 -20.62 7.04
CA VAL A 399 -27.17 -20.34 6.92
C VAL A 399 -27.36 -19.09 6.08
N ILE A 400 -28.02 -19.25 4.94
CA ILE A 400 -28.41 -18.18 4.03
C ILE A 400 -29.93 -18.06 4.12
N MET A 401 -30.43 -16.93 4.59
CA MET A 401 -31.88 -16.70 4.66
C MET A 401 -32.26 -15.28 4.31
N ALA A 402 -33.45 -15.11 3.73
CA ALA A 402 -34.04 -13.78 3.53
C ALA A 402 -35.56 -13.78 3.75
N SER A 403 -36.17 -12.62 3.60
CA SER A 403 -37.62 -12.43 3.69
C SER A 403 -38.40 -12.98 2.49
N SER A 404 -37.80 -13.00 1.30
CA SER A 404 -38.39 -13.55 0.08
C SER A 404 -37.37 -14.26 -0.80
N GLU A 405 -37.85 -15.09 -1.74
CA GLU A 405 -37.00 -15.81 -2.70
C GLU A 405 -36.11 -14.87 -3.52
N ARG A 406 -36.59 -13.66 -3.83
CA ARG A 406 -35.83 -12.62 -4.55
C ARG A 406 -34.63 -12.13 -3.74
N GLU A 407 -34.78 -12.02 -2.43
CA GLU A 407 -33.74 -11.48 -1.55
C GLU A 407 -32.71 -12.55 -1.20
N VAL A 408 -33.12 -13.83 -1.17
CA VAL A 408 -32.15 -14.95 -1.20
C VAL A 408 -31.35 -14.93 -2.50
N ASP A 409 -31.98 -14.72 -3.67
CA ASP A 409 -31.28 -14.58 -4.97
C ASP A 409 -30.30 -13.37 -4.97
N LEU A 410 -30.59 -12.29 -4.22
CA LEU A 410 -29.65 -11.17 -4.01
C LEU A 410 -28.48 -11.51 -3.07
N LEU A 411 -28.72 -12.16 -1.92
CA LEU A 411 -27.65 -12.64 -1.04
C LEU A 411 -26.67 -13.56 -1.77
N VAL A 412 -27.22 -14.49 -2.55
CA VAL A 412 -26.43 -15.46 -3.33
C VAL A 412 -25.58 -14.75 -4.41
N ARG A 413 -26.04 -13.60 -4.94
CA ARG A 413 -25.24 -12.75 -5.85
C ARG A 413 -24.15 -11.96 -5.14
N LEU A 414 -24.43 -11.40 -3.97
CA LEU A 414 -23.40 -10.71 -3.17
C LEU A 414 -22.29 -11.69 -2.79
N LEU A 415 -22.64 -12.91 -2.39
CA LEU A 415 -21.68 -14.00 -2.19
C LEU A 415 -20.88 -14.33 -3.46
N ALA A 416 -21.53 -14.34 -4.63
CA ALA A 416 -20.86 -14.65 -5.89
C ALA A 416 -19.93 -13.54 -6.39
N ALA A 417 -20.19 -12.28 -6.07
CA ALA A 417 -19.47 -11.12 -6.60
C ALA A 417 -18.30 -10.64 -5.72
N GLY A 418 -17.93 -11.37 -4.67
CA GLY A 418 -17.06 -10.83 -3.61
C GLY A 418 -17.77 -9.80 -2.71
N ALA A 419 -18.75 -9.06 -3.23
CA ALA A 419 -19.48 -7.99 -2.56
C ALA A 419 -20.20 -8.38 -1.26
N TYR A 420 -20.29 -9.65 -0.87
CA TYR A 420 -20.75 -10.06 0.47
C TYR A 420 -19.95 -9.40 1.61
N ARG A 421 -18.68 -9.00 1.38
CA ARG A 421 -17.93 -8.18 2.35
C ARG A 421 -18.71 -6.91 2.75
N SER A 422 -19.56 -6.37 1.87
CA SER A 422 -20.41 -5.19 2.15
C SER A 422 -21.53 -5.42 3.17
N GLY A 423 -21.81 -6.66 3.54
CA GLY A 423 -22.85 -7.01 4.51
C GLY A 423 -22.42 -8.08 5.51
N LEU A 424 -21.12 -8.37 5.65
CA LEU A 424 -20.61 -9.11 6.80
C LEU A 424 -20.70 -8.24 8.06
N VAL A 425 -21.37 -8.75 9.08
CA VAL A 425 -21.48 -8.14 10.42
C VAL A 425 -20.63 -8.88 11.46
N SER A 426 -19.99 -9.99 11.07
CA SER A 426 -18.86 -10.62 11.75
C SER A 426 -18.08 -11.50 10.76
N PRO A 427 -16.88 -12.03 11.11
CA PRO A 427 -16.18 -13.03 10.30
C PRO A 427 -16.99 -14.31 10.04
N THR A 428 -18.12 -14.48 10.72
CA THR A 428 -19.00 -15.64 10.63
C THR A 428 -20.48 -15.26 10.47
N LEU A 429 -20.83 -14.00 10.19
CA LEU A 429 -22.22 -13.53 10.13
C LEU A 429 -22.35 -12.36 9.15
N GLY A 430 -23.44 -12.29 8.41
CA GLY A 430 -23.79 -11.15 7.58
C GLY A 430 -25.27 -10.82 7.68
N LEU A 431 -25.62 -9.53 7.56
CA LEU A 431 -26.99 -9.04 7.53
C LEU A 431 -27.13 -8.00 6.43
N TYR A 432 -28.28 -8.02 5.77
CA TYR A 432 -28.52 -7.27 4.54
C TYR A 432 -29.92 -6.70 4.58
N ASP A 433 -30.11 -5.47 4.09
CA ASP A 433 -31.42 -4.85 3.91
C ASP A 433 -31.56 -4.49 2.43
N PHE A 434 -32.67 -4.88 1.80
CA PHE A 434 -32.92 -4.76 0.37
C PHE A 434 -34.05 -3.77 0.03
N SER A 435 -34.37 -2.88 0.99
CA SER A 435 -35.34 -1.78 0.88
C SER A 435 -35.13 -0.85 -0.32
#